data_AF-A0A9D6IMW1-F1
#
_entry.id   AF-A0A9D6IMW1-F1
#
_cell.length_a   1.000
_cell.length_b   1.000
_cell.length_c   1.000
_cell.angle_alpha   90.00
_cell.angle_beta   90.00
_cell.angle_gamma   90.00
#
_symmetry.space_group_name_H-M   'P 1'
#
loop_
_entity.id
_entity.type
_entity.pdbx_description
1 polymer ?
#
loop_
_entity_poly.entity_id
_entity_poly.type
_entity_poly.pdbx_seq_one_letter_code
_entity_poly.pdbx_strand_id
1 'polypeptide(L)'
;MEPESRQGLREELIREIRAELLNELQSRGLDEGVLQELRIEHGVVPESFYRMTFNQRVQHLVLMISFLVLALTGLALKVPAETAAVFGPAGDMLFSLRGVLHRIAAAWMLGGSFYHLYYVFFTADGRVDVSALWFSPRKDLQDLLQTLRLGLGLSETPPEMGRVTYKEKLEYWALVWGTIVMSVTGVILWSASFWSGVVLDVSRAVHWYEAILAILAILIWHMYNVHLKPGAFPMNRAWIDGRISREEMMEEHYLEYKRLLKEKEDRDVS
;
A
#
# COMPACT_ATOMS: atom_id res chain seq x y z
N MET A 1 -14.86 27.89 2.87
CA MET A 1 -14.95 27.72 1.41
C MET A 1 -15.87 26.56 1.14
N GLU A 2 -17.03 26.82 0.53
CA GLU A 2 -18.06 25.82 0.26
C GLU A 2 -17.58 24.71 -0.69
N PRO A 3 -18.10 23.49 -0.57
CA PRO A 3 -17.82 22.37 -1.48
C PRO A 3 -18.11 22.69 -2.95
N GLU A 4 -19.12 23.52 -3.23
CA GLU A 4 -19.49 23.94 -4.60
C GLU A 4 -18.37 24.74 -5.29
N SER A 5 -17.60 25.54 -4.53
CA SER A 5 -16.49 26.32 -5.10
C SER A 5 -15.34 25.46 -5.61
N ARG A 6 -15.05 24.34 -4.93
CA ARG A 6 -13.97 23.42 -5.32
C ARG A 6 -14.34 22.58 -6.54
N GLN A 7 -15.63 22.25 -6.67
CA GLN A 7 -16.14 21.55 -7.83
C GLN A 7 -16.16 22.46 -9.06
N GLY A 8 -16.57 23.72 -8.89
CA GLY A 8 -16.49 24.74 -9.94
C GLY A 8 -15.06 25.01 -10.41
N LEU A 9 -14.11 25.18 -9.47
CA LEU A 9 -12.68 25.35 -9.78
C LEU A 9 -12.09 24.13 -10.52
N ARG A 10 -12.50 22.92 -10.14
CA ARG A 10 -12.08 21.69 -10.82
C ARG A 10 -12.62 21.63 -12.26
N GLU A 11 -13.88 22.02 -12.46
CA GLU A 11 -14.48 22.06 -13.80
C GLU A 11 -13.85 23.15 -14.67
N GLU A 12 -13.48 24.28 -14.08
CA GLU A 12 -12.80 25.38 -14.76
C GLU A 12 -11.37 24.99 -15.16
N LEU A 13 -10.60 24.37 -14.26
CA LEU A 13 -9.26 23.85 -14.54
C LEU A 13 -9.27 22.77 -15.62
N ILE A 14 -10.24 21.84 -15.57
CA ILE A 14 -10.39 20.81 -16.60
C ILE A 14 -10.73 21.44 -17.96
N ARG A 15 -11.52 22.52 -17.97
CA ARG A 15 -11.88 23.27 -19.17
C ARG A 15 -10.67 23.99 -19.76
N GLU A 16 -9.83 24.58 -18.91
CA GLU A 16 -8.62 25.31 -19.30
C GLU A 16 -7.55 24.37 -19.87
N ILE A 17 -7.25 23.26 -19.18
CA ILE A 17 -6.31 22.23 -19.66
C ILE A 17 -6.80 21.64 -20.99
N ARG A 18 -8.11 21.43 -21.13
CA ARG A 18 -8.69 20.97 -22.40
C ARG A 18 -8.47 22.00 -23.51
N ALA A 19 -8.66 23.28 -23.23
CA ALA A 19 -8.50 24.35 -24.21
C ALA A 19 -7.04 24.53 -24.65
N GLU A 20 -6.08 24.46 -23.72
CA GLU A 20 -4.65 24.49 -24.04
C GLU A 20 -4.23 23.30 -24.89
N LEU A 21 -4.66 22.09 -24.51
CA LEU A 21 -4.36 20.88 -25.25
C LEU A 21 -4.96 20.93 -26.67
N LEU A 22 -6.19 21.42 -26.81
CA LEU A 22 -6.83 21.61 -28.12
C LEU A 22 -6.08 22.61 -28.99
N ASN A 23 -5.64 23.74 -28.42
CA ASN A 23 -4.84 24.74 -29.13
C ASN A 23 -3.48 24.18 -29.55
N GLU A 24 -2.80 23.41 -28.69
CA GLU A 24 -1.53 22.77 -29.03
C GLU A 24 -1.72 21.75 -30.16
N LEU A 25 -2.81 20.98 -30.15
CA LEU A 25 -3.11 19.99 -31.18
C LEU A 25 -3.55 20.63 -32.50
N GLN A 26 -4.31 21.73 -32.46
CA GLN A 26 -4.64 22.54 -33.63
C GLN A 26 -3.39 23.19 -34.24
N SER A 27 -2.46 23.68 -33.41
CA SER A 27 -1.19 24.24 -33.87
C SER A 27 -0.31 23.21 -34.61
N ARG A 28 -0.56 21.92 -34.37
CA ARG A 28 0.07 20.78 -35.06
C ARG A 28 -0.74 20.28 -36.27
N GLY A 29 -1.84 20.95 -36.63
CA GLY A 29 -2.63 20.67 -37.84
C GLY A 29 -3.61 19.50 -37.72
N LEU A 30 -3.99 19.10 -36.51
CA LEU A 30 -4.94 18.02 -36.27
C LEU A 30 -6.38 18.57 -36.22
N ASP A 31 -7.25 18.06 -37.09
CA ASP A 31 -8.67 18.39 -37.22
C ASP A 31 -9.49 17.93 -35.97
N GLU A 32 -10.54 18.66 -35.60
CA GLU A 32 -11.51 18.25 -34.57
C GLU A 32 -12.14 16.87 -34.86
N GLY A 33 -12.29 16.51 -36.14
CA GLY A 33 -12.69 15.17 -36.56
C GLY A 33 -11.68 14.09 -36.17
N VAL A 34 -10.37 14.38 -36.30
CA VAL A 34 -9.27 13.50 -35.88
C VAL A 34 -9.17 13.44 -34.35
N LEU A 35 -9.53 14.52 -33.64
CA LEU A 35 -9.63 14.49 -32.18
C LEU A 35 -10.81 13.65 -31.70
N GLN A 36 -11.89 13.58 -32.47
CA GLN A 36 -13.05 12.73 -32.21
C GLN A 36 -12.79 11.27 -32.62
N GLU A 37 -12.05 11.00 -33.69
CA GLU A 37 -11.49 9.67 -34.02
C GLU A 37 -10.40 9.24 -33.02
N LEU A 38 -9.55 10.13 -32.50
CA LEU A 38 -8.63 9.83 -31.40
C LEU A 38 -9.36 9.57 -30.08
N ARG A 39 -10.61 10.06 -29.93
CA ARG A 39 -11.48 9.80 -28.78
C ARG A 39 -12.33 8.53 -28.93
N ILE A 40 -12.66 8.13 -30.16
CA ILE A 40 -13.66 7.10 -30.49
C ILE A 40 -13.02 5.87 -31.17
N GLU A 41 -12.02 6.06 -32.02
CA GLU A 41 -11.27 5.01 -32.71
C GLU A 41 -10.09 4.50 -31.87
N HIS A 42 -9.58 5.33 -30.96
CA HIS A 42 -8.42 5.03 -30.12
C HIS A 42 -8.81 4.77 -28.66
N GLY A 43 -9.09 3.50 -28.36
CA GLY A 43 -8.85 2.90 -27.04
C GLY A 43 -7.36 2.94 -26.62
N VAL A 44 -6.70 4.09 -26.77
CA VAL A 44 -5.25 4.30 -26.67
C VAL A 44 -4.78 4.37 -25.24
N VAL A 45 -5.58 4.91 -24.32
CA VAL A 45 -5.18 4.92 -22.92
C VAL A 45 -5.97 3.85 -22.18
N PRO A 46 -5.29 2.83 -21.59
CA PRO A 46 -5.98 1.81 -20.82
C PRO A 46 -6.80 2.44 -19.68
N GLU A 47 -8.06 2.04 -19.53
CA GLU A 47 -8.92 2.41 -18.40
C GLU A 47 -8.38 1.87 -17.06
N SER A 48 -7.52 0.85 -17.12
CA SER A 48 -6.83 0.31 -15.96
C SER A 48 -5.42 -0.17 -16.28
N PHE A 49 -4.54 -0.04 -15.30
CA PHE A 49 -3.13 -0.45 -15.40
C PHE A 49 -2.88 -1.65 -14.50
N TYR A 50 -2.05 -2.58 -14.95
CA TYR A 50 -1.65 -3.73 -14.15
C TYR A 50 -0.58 -3.32 -13.13
N ARG A 51 -0.87 -3.51 -11.84
CA ARG A 51 0.00 -3.15 -10.73
C ARG A 51 0.51 -4.32 -9.91
N MET A 52 -0.30 -5.36 -9.72
CA MET A 52 0.09 -6.52 -8.92
C MET A 52 -0.09 -7.85 -9.65
N THR A 53 1.00 -8.60 -9.71
CA THR A 53 1.03 -9.98 -10.20
C THR A 53 0.16 -10.89 -9.34
N PHE A 54 -0.34 -12.00 -9.91
CA PHE A 54 -1.05 -13.01 -9.12
C PHE A 54 -0.21 -13.48 -7.92
N ASN A 55 1.09 -13.67 -8.13
CA ASN A 55 2.01 -14.05 -7.06
C ASN A 55 2.05 -13.01 -5.93
N GLN A 56 2.19 -11.73 -6.25
CA GLN A 56 2.19 -10.66 -5.24
C GLN A 56 0.86 -10.60 -4.48
N ARG A 57 -0.27 -10.80 -5.15
CA ARG A 57 -1.59 -10.82 -4.49
C ARG A 57 -1.74 -12.00 -3.53
N VAL A 58 -1.23 -13.18 -3.90
CA VAL A 58 -1.21 -14.35 -3.00
C VAL A 58 -0.31 -14.09 -1.79
N GLN A 59 0.88 -13.53 -1.99
CA GLN A 59 1.76 -13.13 -0.89
C GLN A 59 1.07 -12.13 0.05
N HIS A 60 0.42 -11.11 -0.51
CA HIS A 60 -0.34 -10.13 0.26
C HIS A 60 -1.49 -10.78 1.04
N LEU A 61 -2.23 -11.72 0.44
CA LEU A 61 -3.32 -12.42 1.12
C LEU A 61 -2.81 -13.25 2.32
N VAL A 62 -1.69 -13.96 2.14
CA VAL A 62 -1.05 -14.72 3.23
C VAL A 62 -0.57 -13.79 4.34
N LEU A 63 0.08 -12.67 3.98
CA LEU A 63 0.51 -11.63 4.93
C LEU A 63 -0.70 -11.09 5.72
N MET A 64 -1.74 -10.63 5.02
CA MET A 64 -2.92 -10.00 5.60
C MET A 64 -3.65 -10.94 6.55
N ILE A 65 -3.95 -12.17 6.13
CA ILE A 65 -4.65 -13.14 6.96
C ILE A 65 -3.81 -13.50 8.20
N SER A 66 -2.52 -13.77 8.01
CA SER A 66 -1.62 -14.11 9.11
C SER A 66 -1.53 -12.95 10.11
N PHE A 67 -1.39 -11.72 9.62
CA PHE A 67 -1.34 -10.51 10.45
C PHE A 67 -2.62 -10.33 11.26
N LEU A 68 -3.80 -10.46 10.63
CA LEU A 68 -5.08 -10.32 11.34
C LEU A 68 -5.23 -11.35 12.46
N VAL A 69 -4.89 -12.62 12.19
CA VAL A 69 -4.93 -13.67 13.23
C VAL A 69 -3.91 -13.37 14.33
N LEU A 70 -2.68 -12.97 13.99
CA LEU A 70 -1.65 -12.62 14.97
C LEU A 70 -2.05 -11.44 15.85
N ALA A 71 -2.61 -10.37 15.26
CA ALA A 71 -3.06 -9.19 15.98
C ALA A 71 -4.19 -9.55 16.96
N LEU A 72 -5.23 -10.26 16.49
CA LEU A 72 -6.36 -10.66 17.32
C LEU A 72 -5.95 -11.61 18.45
N THR A 73 -5.20 -12.66 18.13
CA THR A 73 -4.75 -13.64 19.12
C THR A 73 -3.70 -13.07 20.09
N GLY A 74 -2.85 -12.16 19.61
CA GLY A 74 -1.83 -11.47 20.41
C GLY A 74 -2.45 -10.54 21.44
N LEU A 75 -3.45 -9.74 21.05
CA LEU A 75 -4.24 -8.95 22.00
C LEU A 75 -4.98 -9.85 22.99
N ALA A 76 -5.57 -10.95 22.50
CA ALA A 76 -6.28 -11.91 23.34
C ALA A 76 -5.39 -12.60 24.40
N LEU A 77 -4.07 -12.67 24.22
CA LEU A 77 -3.13 -13.20 25.24
C LEU A 77 -3.05 -12.32 26.49
N LYS A 78 -3.44 -11.04 26.41
CA LYS A 78 -3.51 -10.14 27.57
C LYS A 78 -4.85 -10.17 28.30
N VAL A 79 -5.88 -10.79 27.70
CA VAL A 79 -7.21 -10.87 28.28
C VAL A 79 -7.22 -11.90 29.43
N PRO A 80 -7.57 -11.48 30.66
CA PRO A 80 -7.75 -12.40 31.79
C PRO A 80 -8.85 -13.43 31.51
N ALA A 81 -8.75 -14.59 32.17
CA ALA A 81 -9.71 -15.69 31.96
C ALA A 81 -11.13 -15.27 32.32
N GLU A 82 -11.26 -14.50 33.39
CA GLU A 82 -12.51 -14.01 33.94
C GLU A 82 -13.22 -13.08 32.96
N THR A 83 -12.47 -12.27 32.21
CA THR A 83 -12.99 -11.39 31.18
C THR A 83 -13.45 -12.16 29.94
N ALA A 84 -12.71 -13.21 29.55
CA ALA A 84 -13.10 -14.06 28.43
C ALA A 84 -14.39 -14.85 28.72
N ALA A 85 -14.56 -15.32 29.96
CA ALA A 85 -15.73 -16.09 30.40
C ALA A 85 -17.05 -15.31 30.30
N VAL A 86 -17.02 -13.97 30.27
CA VAL A 86 -18.21 -13.11 30.04
C VAL A 86 -18.86 -13.40 28.68
N PHE A 87 -18.09 -13.86 27.70
CA PHE A 87 -18.58 -14.22 26.37
C PHE A 87 -19.05 -15.68 26.28
N GLY A 88 -19.14 -16.38 27.41
CA GLY A 88 -19.63 -17.76 27.49
C GLY A 88 -18.72 -18.77 26.76
N PRO A 89 -19.29 -19.88 26.24
CA PRO A 89 -18.51 -20.97 25.65
C PRO A 89 -17.57 -20.56 24.50
N ALA A 90 -17.95 -19.53 23.73
CA ALA A 90 -17.12 -19.00 22.66
C ALA A 90 -15.88 -18.27 23.20
N GLY A 91 -16.02 -17.54 24.32
CA GLY A 91 -14.92 -16.87 25.01
C GLY A 91 -13.91 -17.87 25.59
N ASP A 92 -14.39 -18.93 26.23
CA ASP A 92 -13.55 -19.99 26.80
C ASP A 92 -12.77 -20.76 25.71
N MET A 93 -13.43 -21.03 24.58
CA MET A 93 -12.80 -21.64 23.41
C MET A 93 -11.68 -20.74 22.87
N LEU A 94 -11.95 -19.45 22.66
CA LEU A 94 -10.94 -18.49 22.18
C LEU A 94 -9.78 -18.33 23.15
N PHE A 95 -10.04 -18.25 24.46
CA PHE A 95 -9.02 -18.18 25.51
C PHE A 95 -8.08 -19.39 25.47
N SER A 96 -8.62 -20.57 25.20
CA SER A 96 -7.86 -21.82 25.10
C SER A 96 -7.05 -21.91 23.81
N LEU A 97 -7.63 -21.47 22.68
CA LEU A 97 -7.02 -21.63 21.36
C LEU A 97 -6.04 -20.51 20.97
N ARG A 98 -6.15 -19.31 21.55
CA ARG A 98 -5.37 -18.12 21.14
C ARG A 98 -3.87 -18.40 21.00
N GLY A 99 -3.27 -19.13 21.93
CA GLY A 99 -1.83 -19.39 21.90
C GLY A 99 -1.42 -20.34 20.77
N VAL A 100 -2.26 -21.33 20.47
CA VAL A 100 -2.04 -22.27 19.36
C VAL A 100 -2.24 -21.54 18.02
N LEU A 101 -3.33 -20.80 17.88
CA LEU A 101 -3.63 -20.02 16.68
C LEU A 101 -2.56 -18.96 16.41
N HIS A 102 -2.05 -18.28 17.45
CA HIS A 102 -0.97 -17.31 17.32
C HIS A 102 0.29 -17.96 16.75
N ARG A 103 0.70 -19.13 17.26
CA ARG A 103 1.87 -19.86 16.75
C ARG A 103 1.70 -20.39 15.33
N ILE A 104 0.52 -20.88 14.98
CA ILE A 104 0.21 -21.32 13.62
C ILE A 104 0.30 -20.13 12.65
N ALA A 105 -0.33 -19.00 12.99
CA ALA A 105 -0.25 -17.79 12.18
C ALA A 105 1.18 -17.22 12.09
N ALA A 106 1.96 -17.32 13.18
CA ALA A 106 3.38 -16.93 13.17
C ALA A 106 4.20 -17.80 12.20
N ALA A 107 3.96 -19.11 12.16
CA ALA A 107 4.64 -20.00 11.22
C ALA A 107 4.30 -19.65 9.76
N TRP A 108 3.04 -19.34 9.45
CA TRP A 108 2.63 -18.88 8.12
C TRP A 108 3.24 -17.52 7.76
N MET A 109 3.29 -16.57 8.69
CA MET A 109 3.94 -15.27 8.50
C MET A 109 5.44 -15.44 8.20
N LEU A 110 6.14 -16.28 8.96
CA LEU A 110 7.56 -16.59 8.73
C LEU A 110 7.77 -17.26 7.37
N GLY A 111 6.96 -18.27 7.04
CA GLY A 111 7.03 -18.95 5.74
C GLY A 111 6.79 -17.99 4.57
N GLY A 112 5.78 -17.13 4.67
CA GLY A 112 5.50 -16.07 3.69
C GLY A 112 6.64 -15.07 3.57
N SER A 113 7.28 -14.71 4.69
CA SER A 113 8.45 -13.81 4.71
C SER A 113 9.66 -14.44 4.01
N PHE A 114 9.96 -15.72 4.27
CA PHE A 114 11.03 -16.43 3.56
C PHE A 114 10.74 -16.57 2.07
N TYR A 115 9.48 -16.84 1.70
CA TYR A 115 9.08 -16.85 0.30
C TYR A 115 9.24 -15.47 -0.35
N HIS A 116 8.89 -14.39 0.35
CA HIS A 116 9.07 -13.03 -0.14
C HIS A 116 10.56 -12.70 -0.37
N LEU A 117 11.44 -13.09 0.57
CA LEU A 117 12.89 -12.97 0.39
C LEU A 117 13.35 -13.74 -0.86
N TYR A 118 12.88 -14.98 -1.03
CA TYR A 118 13.18 -15.75 -2.23
C TYR A 118 12.71 -15.01 -3.51
N TYR A 119 11.48 -14.51 -3.53
CA TYR A 119 10.94 -13.74 -4.65
C TYR A 119 11.83 -12.55 -5.00
N VAL A 120 12.18 -11.74 -3.99
CA VAL A 120 12.97 -10.51 -4.17
C VAL A 120 14.39 -10.79 -4.66
N PHE A 121 15.07 -11.83 -4.18
CA PHE A 121 16.45 -12.12 -4.58
C PHE A 121 16.54 -12.90 -5.89
N PHE A 122 15.67 -13.88 -6.11
CA PHE A 122 15.85 -14.87 -7.17
C PHE A 122 14.99 -14.63 -8.42
N THR A 123 13.95 -13.79 -8.37
CA THR A 123 13.12 -13.48 -9.54
C THR A 123 13.48 -12.14 -10.18
N ALA A 124 13.31 -12.02 -11.49
CA ALA A 124 13.55 -10.75 -12.19
C ALA A 124 12.54 -9.67 -11.74
N ASP A 125 11.26 -10.03 -11.68
CA ASP A 125 10.18 -9.15 -11.25
C ASP A 125 10.41 -8.64 -9.82
N GLY A 126 10.74 -9.53 -8.88
CA GLY A 126 11.00 -9.16 -7.49
C GLY A 126 12.19 -8.21 -7.32
N ARG A 127 13.25 -8.37 -8.13
CA ARG A 127 14.37 -7.42 -8.13
C ARG A 127 13.97 -6.06 -8.68
N VAL A 128 13.13 -6.01 -9.71
CA VAL A 128 12.59 -4.75 -10.24
C VAL A 128 11.71 -4.07 -9.20
N ASP A 129 10.81 -4.79 -8.55
CA ASP A 129 9.92 -4.22 -7.53
C ASP A 129 10.69 -3.68 -6.32
N VAL A 130 11.65 -4.45 -5.78
CA VAL A 130 12.45 -3.98 -4.63
C VAL A 130 13.35 -2.81 -5.02
N SER A 131 13.81 -2.74 -6.27
CA SER A 131 14.62 -1.61 -6.73
C SER A 131 13.86 -0.29 -6.66
N ALA A 132 12.55 -0.31 -6.93
CA ALA A 132 11.68 0.85 -6.85
C ALA A 132 11.35 1.24 -5.39
N LEU A 133 11.52 0.33 -4.43
CA LEU A 133 11.27 0.55 -3.00
C LEU A 133 12.42 1.27 -2.28
N TRP A 134 13.59 1.41 -2.92
CA TRP A 134 14.69 2.18 -2.32
C TRP A 134 14.36 3.67 -2.21
N PHE A 135 14.77 4.26 -1.09
CA PHE A 135 14.63 5.69 -0.88
C PHE A 135 15.54 6.46 -1.83
N SER A 136 14.96 7.50 -2.42
CA SER A 136 15.62 8.59 -3.12
C SER A 136 15.48 9.82 -2.23
N PRO A 137 16.38 10.03 -1.24
CA PRO A 137 16.10 10.92 -0.10
C PRO A 137 15.70 12.34 -0.49
N ARG A 138 16.29 12.89 -1.56
CA ARG A 138 15.94 14.22 -2.08
C ARG A 138 14.52 14.25 -2.64
N LYS A 139 14.15 13.29 -3.50
CA LYS A 139 12.84 13.23 -4.15
C LYS A 139 11.75 12.89 -3.14
N ASP A 140 11.98 11.89 -2.30
CA ASP A 140 10.97 11.47 -1.31
C ASP A 140 10.71 12.59 -0.28
N LEU A 141 11.74 13.34 0.12
CA LEU A 141 11.55 14.51 0.99
C LEU A 141 10.82 15.65 0.27
N GLN A 142 11.13 15.92 -1.00
CA GLN A 142 10.41 16.90 -1.80
C GLN A 142 8.92 16.54 -1.92
N ASP A 143 8.61 15.28 -2.21
CA ASP A 143 7.23 14.78 -2.35
C ASP A 143 6.48 14.86 -1.02
N LEU A 144 7.13 14.51 0.09
CA LEU A 144 6.56 14.69 1.43
C LEU A 144 6.24 16.17 1.70
N LEU A 145 7.20 17.07 1.50
CA LEU A 145 7.02 18.50 1.75
C LEU A 145 5.95 19.11 0.85
N GLN A 146 5.88 18.70 -0.41
CA GLN A 146 4.84 19.15 -1.33
C GLN A 146 3.47 18.61 -0.94
N THR A 147 3.38 17.34 -0.51
CA THR A 147 2.13 16.77 0.04
C THR A 147 1.65 17.57 1.26
N LEU A 148 2.56 17.92 2.17
CA LEU A 148 2.22 18.73 3.35
C LEU A 148 1.77 20.14 2.98
N ARG A 149 2.45 20.79 2.02
CA ARG A 149 2.04 22.11 1.51
C ARG A 149 0.66 22.06 0.87
N LEU A 150 0.39 21.04 0.05
CA LEU A 150 -0.92 20.84 -0.56
C LEU A 150 -2.00 20.65 0.51
N GLY A 151 -1.75 19.80 1.52
CA GLY A 151 -2.68 19.58 2.64
C GLY A 151 -2.94 20.83 3.49
N LEU A 152 -1.97 21.74 3.58
CA LEU A 152 -2.11 23.04 4.26
C LEU A 152 -2.68 24.14 3.35
N GLY A 153 -2.96 23.84 2.08
CA GLY A 153 -3.44 24.84 1.10
C GLY A 153 -2.37 25.84 0.65
N LEU A 154 -1.09 25.53 0.85
CA LEU A 154 0.07 26.37 0.47
C LEU A 154 0.60 26.06 -0.94
N SER A 155 0.02 25.07 -1.62
CA SER A 155 0.37 24.66 -2.97
C SER A 155 -0.89 24.15 -3.66
N GLU A 156 -1.04 24.45 -4.94
CA GLU A 156 -2.15 23.97 -5.79
C GLU A 156 -1.72 22.79 -6.66
N THR A 157 -0.42 22.51 -6.73
CA THR A 157 0.14 21.47 -7.59
C THR A 157 0.45 20.19 -6.80
N PRO A 158 -0.18 19.05 -7.14
CA PRO A 158 0.12 17.79 -6.49
C PRO A 158 1.54 17.30 -6.81
N PRO A 159 2.18 16.55 -5.90
CA PRO A 159 3.49 15.97 -6.15
C PRO A 159 3.43 14.92 -7.26
N GLU A 160 4.34 15.04 -8.23
CA GLU A 160 4.48 14.04 -9.30
C GLU A 160 5.26 12.83 -8.80
N MET A 161 4.57 11.78 -8.36
CA MET A 161 5.22 10.59 -7.80
C MET A 161 5.45 9.49 -8.86
N GLY A 162 6.43 8.63 -8.56
CA GLY A 162 6.85 7.52 -9.41
C GLY A 162 6.02 6.26 -9.22
N ARG A 163 6.59 5.14 -9.68
CA ARG A 163 6.00 3.80 -9.52
C ARG A 163 5.68 3.44 -8.08
N VAL A 164 6.49 3.91 -7.13
CA VAL A 164 6.24 3.74 -5.70
C VAL A 164 6.38 5.11 -5.06
N THR A 165 5.33 5.53 -4.36
CA THR A 165 5.26 6.76 -3.58
C THR A 165 6.11 6.66 -2.31
N TYR A 166 6.49 7.79 -1.72
CA TYR A 166 7.19 7.76 -0.42
C TYR A 166 6.35 7.09 0.67
N LYS A 167 5.02 7.19 0.59
CA LYS A 167 4.09 6.58 1.55
C LYS A 167 4.15 5.06 1.50
N GLU A 168 4.08 4.49 0.30
CA GLU A 168 4.21 3.04 0.08
C GLU A 168 5.62 2.55 0.46
N LYS A 169 6.68 3.31 0.18
CA LYS A 169 8.04 2.96 0.63
C LYS A 169 8.14 2.90 2.15
N LEU A 170 7.65 3.93 2.85
CA LEU A 170 7.64 3.96 4.31
C LEU A 170 6.86 2.79 4.88
N GLU A 171 5.70 2.48 4.31
CA GLU A 171 4.87 1.35 4.74
C GLU A 171 5.57 0.00 4.54
N TYR A 172 6.17 -0.23 3.37
CA TYR A 172 6.93 -1.44 3.09
C TYR A 172 8.10 -1.61 4.07
N TRP A 173 8.92 -0.58 4.26
CA TRP A 173 10.08 -0.67 5.15
C TRP A 173 9.70 -0.78 6.62
N ALA A 174 8.62 -0.11 7.06
CA ALA A 174 8.07 -0.28 8.39
C ALA A 174 7.58 -1.72 8.61
N LEU A 175 6.90 -2.30 7.62
CA LEU A 175 6.46 -3.70 7.68
C LEU A 175 7.65 -4.67 7.73
N VAL A 176 8.68 -4.47 6.91
CA VAL A 176 9.90 -5.32 6.91
C VAL A 176 10.58 -5.25 8.27
N TRP A 177 10.79 -4.06 8.81
CA TRP A 177 11.38 -3.86 10.13
C TRP A 177 10.55 -4.54 11.23
N GLY A 178 9.25 -4.25 11.27
CA GLY A 178 8.34 -4.83 12.25
C GLY A 178 8.31 -6.36 12.17
N THR A 179 8.31 -6.92 10.95
CA THR A 179 8.36 -8.38 10.75
C THR A 179 9.64 -8.98 11.31
N ILE A 180 10.80 -8.35 11.13
CA ILE A 180 12.08 -8.82 11.69
C ILE A 180 12.03 -8.80 13.23
N VAL A 181 11.66 -7.66 13.82
CA VAL A 181 11.59 -7.50 15.28
C VAL A 181 10.61 -8.50 15.90
N MET A 182 9.41 -8.62 15.34
CA MET A 182 8.37 -9.54 15.79
C MET A 182 8.78 -11.01 15.63
N SER A 183 9.46 -11.36 14.53
CA SER A 183 9.94 -12.72 14.29
C SER A 183 11.03 -13.12 15.29
N VAL A 184 12.03 -12.26 15.50
CA VAL A 184 13.14 -12.53 16.42
C VAL A 184 12.62 -12.66 17.85
N THR A 185 11.86 -11.68 18.32
CA THR A 185 11.30 -11.71 19.68
C THR A 185 10.31 -12.86 19.85
N GLY A 186 9.47 -13.15 18.84
CA GLY A 186 8.54 -14.28 18.86
C GLY A 186 9.23 -15.63 18.95
N VAL A 187 10.33 -15.85 18.20
CA VAL A 187 11.13 -17.08 18.28
C VAL A 187 11.80 -17.23 19.65
N ILE A 188 12.33 -16.15 20.23
CA ILE A 188 12.88 -16.16 21.59
C ILE A 188 11.80 -16.60 22.60
N LEU A 189 10.60 -16.02 22.51
CA LEU A 189 9.47 -16.35 23.39
C LEU A 189 8.94 -17.78 23.17
N TRP A 190 8.96 -18.28 21.93
CA TRP A 190 8.60 -19.66 21.62
C TRP A 190 9.61 -20.63 22.24
N SER A 191 10.91 -20.31 22.16
CA SER A 191 12.01 -21.13 22.64
C SER A 191 12.43 -20.80 24.09
N ALA A 192 11.46 -20.44 24.94
CA ALA A 192 11.74 -19.78 26.23
C ALA A 192 12.70 -20.54 27.16
N SER A 193 12.73 -21.88 27.08
CA SER A 193 13.62 -22.74 27.88
C SER A 193 15.11 -22.52 27.64
N PHE A 194 15.50 -21.89 26.53
CA PHE A 194 16.90 -21.66 26.17
C PHE A 194 17.43 -20.29 26.61
N TRP A 195 16.57 -19.41 27.14
CA TRP A 195 16.92 -18.01 27.39
C TRP A 195 16.80 -17.64 28.87
N SER A 196 17.60 -16.67 29.30
CA SER A 196 17.51 -16.14 30.66
C SER A 196 16.24 -15.30 30.86
N GLY A 197 15.81 -15.13 32.11
CA GLY A 197 14.65 -14.31 32.44
C GLY A 197 14.71 -12.89 31.87
N VAL A 198 15.88 -12.25 31.92
CA VAL A 198 16.10 -10.90 31.37
C VAL A 198 15.83 -10.84 29.87
N VAL A 199 16.33 -11.82 29.11
CA VAL A 199 16.11 -11.89 27.65
C VAL A 199 14.64 -12.08 27.34
N LEU A 200 13.95 -12.91 28.13
CA LEU A 200 12.51 -13.12 27.97
C LEU A 200 11.71 -11.86 28.30
N ASP A 201 12.05 -11.14 29.36
CA ASP A 201 11.32 -9.93 29.77
C ASP A 201 11.48 -8.79 28.77
N VAL A 202 12.71 -8.58 28.27
CA VAL A 202 12.97 -7.62 27.19
C VAL A 202 12.22 -8.03 25.93
N SER A 203 12.27 -9.32 25.55
CA SER A 203 11.57 -9.81 24.35
C SER A 203 10.05 -9.64 24.47
N ARG A 204 9.45 -9.92 25.64
CA ARG A 204 8.02 -9.67 25.88
C ARG A 204 7.65 -8.20 25.73
N ALA A 205 8.47 -7.30 26.28
CA ALA A 205 8.23 -5.87 26.20
C ALA A 205 8.31 -5.38 24.75
N VAL A 206 9.41 -5.69 24.05
CA VAL A 206 9.61 -5.29 22.65
C VAL A 206 8.53 -5.87 21.75
N HIS A 207 8.25 -7.18 21.85
CA HIS A 207 7.21 -7.83 21.04
C HIS A 207 5.84 -7.19 21.26
N TRP A 208 5.50 -6.84 22.50
CA TRP A 208 4.22 -6.21 22.82
C TRP A 208 4.11 -4.80 22.23
N TYR A 209 5.09 -3.94 22.47
CA TYR A 209 5.03 -2.56 21.97
C TYR A 209 5.11 -2.48 20.46
N GLU A 210 5.92 -3.33 19.82
CA GLU A 210 5.98 -3.44 18.36
C GLU A 210 4.65 -3.96 17.79
N ALA A 211 3.99 -4.92 18.44
CA ALA A 211 2.67 -5.38 18.01
C ALA A 211 1.63 -4.25 18.02
N ILE A 212 1.62 -3.42 19.06
CA ILE A 212 0.73 -2.25 19.14
C ILE A 212 1.06 -1.23 18.04
N LEU A 213 2.34 -0.94 17.82
CA LEU A 213 2.79 -0.05 16.76
C LEU A 213 2.33 -0.56 15.38
N ALA A 214 2.53 -1.85 15.10
CA ALA A 214 2.14 -2.48 13.84
C ALA A 214 0.61 -2.46 13.62
N ILE A 215 -0.17 -2.76 14.67
CA ILE A 215 -1.65 -2.68 14.60
C ILE A 215 -2.10 -1.25 14.29
N LEU A 216 -1.54 -0.25 14.96
CA LEU A 216 -1.88 1.15 14.72
C LEU A 216 -1.43 1.63 13.34
N ALA A 217 -0.26 1.20 12.87
CA ALA A 217 0.19 1.50 11.51
C ALA A 217 -0.78 0.94 10.47
N ILE A 218 -1.23 -0.31 10.62
CA ILE A 218 -2.22 -0.87 9.70
C ILE A 218 -3.57 -0.15 9.82
N LEU A 219 -4.07 0.05 11.04
CA LEU A 219 -5.41 0.61 11.26
C LEU A 219 -5.53 2.08 10.85
N ILE A 220 -4.49 2.88 11.06
CA ILE A 220 -4.52 4.33 10.81
C ILE A 220 -3.93 4.63 9.44
N TRP A 221 -2.70 4.18 9.18
CA TRP A 221 -1.96 4.56 7.98
C TRP A 221 -2.40 3.74 6.76
N HIS A 222 -2.33 2.41 6.84
CA HIS A 222 -2.65 1.55 5.70
C HIS A 222 -4.13 1.62 5.32
N MET A 223 -5.05 1.49 6.28
CA MET A 223 -6.49 1.61 6.01
C MET A 223 -6.84 2.96 5.39
N TYR A 224 -6.24 4.06 5.84
CA TYR A 224 -6.49 5.35 5.21
C TYR A 224 -6.03 5.38 3.75
N ASN A 225 -4.76 5.06 3.49
CA ASN A 225 -4.18 5.20 2.16
C ASN A 225 -4.75 4.21 1.13
N VAL A 226 -5.18 3.02 1.57
CA VAL A 226 -5.66 1.97 0.67
C VAL A 226 -7.18 1.91 0.57
N HIS A 227 -7.92 2.23 1.64
CA HIS A 227 -9.38 2.07 1.70
C HIS A 227 -10.18 3.38 1.80
N LEU A 228 -9.70 4.35 2.59
CA LEU A 228 -10.55 5.48 3.00
C LEU A 228 -10.23 6.80 2.28
N LYS A 229 -9.07 6.92 1.63
CA LYS A 229 -8.71 8.16 0.94
C LYS A 229 -9.70 8.47 -0.19
N PRO A 230 -10.06 9.75 -0.41
CA PRO A 230 -10.77 10.17 -1.61
C PRO A 230 -10.00 9.70 -2.87
N GLY A 231 -10.72 9.25 -3.89
CA GLY A 231 -10.12 8.70 -5.12
C GLY A 231 -9.94 7.18 -5.12
N ALA A 232 -9.69 6.56 -3.95
CA ALA A 232 -9.60 5.10 -3.83
C ALA A 232 -10.79 4.45 -3.11
N PHE A 233 -11.67 5.22 -2.46
CA PHE A 233 -12.83 4.65 -1.74
C PHE A 233 -13.73 3.82 -2.67
N PRO A 234 -14.16 2.60 -2.27
CA PRO A 234 -13.99 1.97 -0.95
C PRO A 234 -12.66 1.24 -0.74
N MET A 235 -11.89 1.00 -1.81
CA MET A 235 -10.52 0.50 -1.77
C MET A 235 -9.84 0.54 -3.15
N ASN A 236 -8.51 0.70 -3.14
CA ASN A 236 -7.68 0.37 -4.29
C ASN A 236 -7.84 -1.14 -4.62
N ARG A 237 -8.07 -1.47 -5.89
CA ARG A 237 -8.38 -2.84 -6.34
C ARG A 237 -7.17 -3.70 -6.67
N ALA A 238 -5.96 -3.13 -6.65
CA ALA A 238 -4.74 -3.82 -7.06
C ALA A 238 -4.49 -5.09 -6.23
N TRP A 239 -4.82 -5.09 -4.94
CA TRP A 239 -4.66 -6.28 -4.09
C TRP A 239 -5.69 -7.40 -4.38
N ILE A 240 -6.80 -7.09 -5.07
CA ILE A 240 -7.86 -8.04 -5.44
C ILE A 240 -7.62 -8.60 -6.86
N ASP A 241 -7.68 -7.73 -7.88
CA ASP A 241 -7.63 -8.14 -9.28
C ASP A 241 -6.29 -7.80 -9.97
N GLY A 242 -5.42 -7.05 -9.29
CA GLY A 242 -4.11 -6.67 -9.79
C GLY A 242 -4.10 -5.36 -10.55
N ARG A 243 -5.22 -4.64 -10.62
CA ARG A 243 -5.35 -3.45 -11.45
C ARG A 243 -5.66 -2.20 -10.62
N ILE A 244 -5.17 -1.07 -11.14
CA ILE A 244 -5.47 0.28 -10.66
C ILE A 244 -6.20 1.05 -11.77
N SER A 245 -7.16 1.90 -11.42
CA SER A 245 -7.86 2.73 -12.42
C SER A 245 -6.91 3.77 -13.01
N ARG A 246 -7.24 4.26 -14.20
CA ARG A 246 -6.50 5.35 -14.83
C ARG A 246 -6.45 6.60 -13.95
N GLU A 247 -7.56 6.97 -13.33
CA GLU A 247 -7.69 8.16 -12.50
C GLU A 247 -6.75 8.07 -11.30
N GLU A 248 -6.76 6.95 -10.58
CA GLU A 248 -5.90 6.74 -9.41
C GLU A 248 -4.42 6.66 -9.82
N MET A 249 -4.14 6.07 -10.99
CA MET A 249 -2.77 6.04 -11.56
C MET A 249 -2.26 7.44 -11.89
N MET A 250 -3.10 8.31 -12.45
CA MET A 250 -2.74 9.69 -12.77
C MET A 250 -2.53 10.54 -11.51
N GLU A 251 -3.35 10.31 -10.48
CA GLU A 251 -3.32 11.08 -9.23
C GLU A 251 -2.12 10.69 -8.35
N GLU A 252 -1.83 9.40 -8.20
CA GLU A 252 -0.85 8.89 -7.23
C GLU A 252 0.48 8.47 -7.86
N HIS A 253 0.50 8.16 -9.16
CA HIS A 253 1.66 7.59 -9.86
C HIS A 253 1.94 8.28 -11.20
N TYR A 254 1.76 9.61 -11.23
CA TYR A 254 1.82 10.40 -12.47
C TYR A 254 3.07 10.16 -13.34
N LEU A 255 4.25 10.03 -12.73
CA LEU A 255 5.49 9.79 -13.49
C LEU A 255 5.51 8.38 -14.09
N GLU A 256 4.95 7.38 -13.41
CA GLU A 256 4.83 6.04 -13.99
C GLU A 256 3.76 6.01 -15.08
N TYR A 257 2.64 6.71 -14.89
CA TYR A 257 1.62 6.88 -15.93
C TYR A 257 2.23 7.46 -17.22
N LYS A 258 2.99 8.57 -17.13
CA LYS A 258 3.69 9.17 -18.26
C LYS A 258 4.66 8.21 -18.95
N ARG A 259 5.42 7.45 -18.16
CA ARG A 259 6.35 6.43 -18.69
C ARG A 259 5.60 5.36 -19.50
N LEU A 260 4.52 4.82 -18.95
CA LEU A 260 3.73 3.77 -19.60
C LEU A 260 3.04 4.23 -20.89
N LEU A 261 2.60 5.50 -20.94
CA LEU A 261 2.07 6.08 -22.17
C LEU A 261 3.14 6.20 -23.26
N LYS A 262 4.33 6.70 -22.90
CA LYS A 262 5.44 6.82 -23.83
C LYS A 262 5.88 5.46 -24.37
N GLU A 263 5.98 4.45 -23.50
CA GLU A 263 6.30 3.07 -23.90
C GLU A 263 5.23 2.44 -24.82
N LYS A 264 3.97 2.87 -24.70
CA LYS A 264 2.92 2.44 -25.63
C LYS A 264 3.07 3.12 -26.98
N GLU A 265 3.26 4.44 -27.00
CA GLU A 265 3.51 5.21 -28.21
C GLU A 265 4.71 4.68 -28.99
N ASP A 266 5.85 4.45 -28.32
CA ASP A 266 7.06 3.91 -28.95
C ASP A 266 6.85 2.51 -29.57
N ARG A 267 5.96 1.69 -29.00
CA ARG A 267 5.61 0.35 -29.55
C ARG A 267 4.61 0.42 -30.69
N ASP A 268 3.66 1.35 -30.63
CA ASP A 268 2.63 1.50 -31.67
C ASP A 268 3.23 2.16 -32.94
N VAL A 269 4.37 2.86 -32.80
CA VAL A 269 5.12 3.51 -33.91
C VAL A 269 6.20 2.60 -34.52
N SER A 270 6.64 1.53 -33.83
CA SER A 270 7.69 0.59 -34.28
C SER A 270 7.16 -0.61 -35.05
#